data_AF-A0A8J7D2Y2-F1
#
_entry.id   AF-A0A8J7D2Y2-F1
#
_cell.length_a   1.000
_cell.length_b   1.000
_cell.length_c   1.000
_cell.angle_alpha   90.00
_cell.angle_beta   90.00
_cell.angle_gamma   90.00
#
_symmetry.space_group_name_H-M   'P 1'
#
loop_
_entity.id
_entity.type
_entity.pdbx_description
1 polymer ?
#
loop_
_entity_poly.entity_id
_entity_poly.type
_entity_poly.pdbx_seq_one_letter_code
_entity_poly.pdbx_strand_id
1 'polypeptide(L)' 'MEIGVGLAAGILILLALKFFIALPFKLIWNSIIGAAILYLVNLTGLIMIKITFIHALIVGLFGIPGLILLAIYLNFIK' A
#
# COMPACT_ATOMS: atom_id res chain seq x y z
N MET A 1 -34.09 -14.79 -20.31
CA MET A 1 -33.81 -14.11 -19.02
C MET A 1 -32.82 -14.89 -18.17
N GLU A 2 -32.95 -16.22 -18.07
CA GLU A 2 -32.13 -17.08 -17.18
C GLU A 2 -30.63 -17.15 -17.55
N ILE A 3 -30.29 -17.23 -18.84
CA ILE A 3 -28.88 -17.28 -19.29
C ILE A 3 -28.13 -15.99 -18.93
N GLY A 4 -28.80 -14.84 -18.96
CA GLY A 4 -28.21 -13.55 -18.60
C GLY A 4 -27.87 -13.44 -17.11
N VAL A 5 -28.67 -14.04 -16.24
CA VAL A 5 -28.44 -14.05 -14.78
C VAL A 5 -27.26 -14.95 -14.42
N GLY A 6 -27.16 -16.14 -15.04
CA GLY A 6 -26.03 -17.05 -14.83
C GLY A 6 -24.70 -16.45 -15.29
N LEU A 7 -24.69 -15.75 -16.43
CA LEU A 7 -23.50 -15.11 -16.97
C LEU A 7 -23.06 -13.91 -16.11
N ALA A 8 -24.01 -13.11 -15.62
CA ALA A 8 -23.72 -12.03 -14.68
C ALA A 8 -23.16 -12.54 -13.34
N ALA A 9 -23.73 -13.61 -12.78
CA ALA A 9 -23.23 -14.24 -11.56
C ALA A 9 -21.80 -14.77 -11.73
N GLY A 10 -21.51 -15.43 -12.87
CA GLY A 10 -20.17 -15.90 -13.21
C GLY A 10 -19.14 -14.77 -13.29
N ILE A 11 -19.47 -13.65 -13.92
CA ILE A 11 -18.60 -12.47 -14.01
C ILE A 11 -18.33 -11.87 -12.62
N LEU A 12 -19.35 -11.77 -11.76
CA LEU A 12 -19.20 -11.25 -10.41
C LEU A 12 -18.25 -12.11 -9.56
N ILE A 13 -18.36 -13.44 -9.66
CA ILE A 13 -17.47 -14.38 -8.97
C ILE A 13 -16.02 -14.20 -9.45
N LEU A 14 -15.80 -14.09 -10.77
CA LEU A 14 -14.47 -13.88 -11.34
C LEU A 14 -13.85 -12.54 -10.90
N LEU A 15 -14.65 -11.47 -10.83
CA LEU A 15 -14.21 -10.17 -10.31
C LEU A 15 -13.82 -10.26 -8.83
N ALA A 16 -14.61 -10.96 -8.01
CA ALA A 16 -14.32 -11.16 -6.60
C ALA A 16 -13.02 -11.95 -6.39
N LEU A 17 -12.79 -13.03 -7.15
CA LEU A 17 -11.53 -13.78 -7.10
C LEU A 17 -10.34 -12.91 -7.50
N LYS A 18 -10.46 -12.14 -8.58
CA LYS A 18 -9.41 -11.22 -9.03
C LYS A 18 -9.06 -10.20 -7.94
N PHE A 19 -10.06 -9.66 -7.27
CA PHE A 19 -9.84 -8.70 -6.19
C PHE A 19 -9.10 -9.33 -5.00
N PHE A 20 -9.51 -10.55 -4.60
CA PHE A 20 -8.90 -11.27 -3.48
C PHE A 20 -7.42 -11.60 -3.72
N ILE A 21 -7.04 -11.93 -4.95
CA ILE A 21 -5.65 -12.23 -5.32
C ILE A 21 -4.84 -10.95 -5.55
N ALA A 22 -5.44 -9.91 -6.15
CA ALA A 22 -4.74 -8.68 -6.46
C ALA A 22 -4.39 -7.84 -5.22
N LEU A 23 -5.24 -7.86 -4.18
CA LEU A 23 -5.02 -7.11 -2.96
C LEU A 23 -3.69 -7.44 -2.24
N PRO A 24 -3.38 -8.70 -1.89
CA PRO A 24 -2.14 -9.04 -1.18
C PRO A 24 -0.90 -8.71 -2.03
N PHE A 25 -0.96 -8.95 -3.34
CA PHE A 25 0.14 -8.59 -4.26
C PHE A 25 0.37 -7.07 -4.33
N LYS A 26 -0.71 -6.27 -4.40
CA LYS A 26 -0.62 -4.81 -4.36
C LYS A 26 -0.05 -4.33 -3.03
N LEU A 27 -0.42 -4.97 -1.92
CA LEU A 27 0.09 -4.65 -0.58
C LEU A 27 1.61 -4.87 -0.49
N ILE A 28 2.08 -6.02 -1.00
CA ILE A 28 3.52 -6.35 -1.04
C ILE A 28 4.26 -5.32 -1.91
N TRP A 29 3.75 -5.03 -3.10
CA TRP A 29 4.41 -4.11 -4.02
C TRP A 29 4.47 -2.68 -3.48
N ASN A 30 3.38 -2.20 -2.88
CA ASN A 30 3.34 -0.90 -2.23
C ASN A 30 4.31 -0.86 -1.05
N SER A 31 4.40 -1.91 -0.23
CA SER A 31 5.38 -1.96 0.85
C SER A 31 6.82 -1.93 0.34
N ILE A 32 7.14 -2.57 -0.79
CA ILE A 32 8.49 -2.53 -1.37
C ILE A 32 8.82 -1.11 -1.84
N ILE A 33 7.90 -0.46 -2.57
CA ILE A 33 8.08 0.91 -3.05
C ILE A 33 8.23 1.88 -1.86
N GLY A 34 7.36 1.77 -0.86
CA GLY A 34 7.42 2.64 0.31
C GLY A 34 8.67 2.42 1.16
N ALA A 35 9.18 1.18 1.23
CA ALA A 35 10.48 0.89 1.85
C ALA A 35 11.62 1.53 1.06
N ALA A 36 11.59 1.47 -0.27
CA ALA A 36 12.58 2.12 -1.12
C ALA A 36 12.57 3.65 -0.95
N ILE A 37 11.40 4.28 -0.91
CA ILE A 37 11.25 5.72 -0.65
C ILE A 37 11.79 6.07 0.74
N LEU A 38 11.38 5.34 1.78
CA LEU A 38 11.87 5.57 3.13
C LEU A 38 13.38 5.39 3.24
N TYR A 39 13.94 4.42 2.53
CA TYR A 39 15.38 4.19 2.47
C TYR A 39 16.11 5.36 1.81
N LEU A 40 15.64 5.84 0.67
CA LEU A 40 16.19 7.02 -0.01
C LEU A 40 16.12 8.26 0.86
N VAL A 41 15.00 8.48 1.56
CA VAL A 41 14.84 9.60 2.48
C VAL A 41 15.76 9.46 3.69
N ASN A 42 15.90 8.26 4.24
CA ASN A 42 16.79 8.01 5.37
C ASN A 42 18.28 8.22 4.99
N LEU A 43 18.69 7.97 3.74
CA LEU A 43 20.03 8.27 3.24
C LEU A 43 20.37 9.77 3.25
N THR A 44 19.37 10.63 3.07
CA THR A 44 19.60 12.09 3.12
C THR A 44 19.86 12.60 4.54
N GLY A 45 19.67 11.76 5.57
CA GLY A 45 19.79 12.13 6.98
C GLY A 45 18.70 13.10 7.46
N LEU A 46 17.78 13.51 6.58
CA LEU A 46 16.74 14.49 6.87
C LEU A 46 15.71 13.94 7.87
N ILE A 47 15.48 12.62 7.87
CA ILE A 47 14.46 11.97 8.69
C ILE A 47 14.95 10.58 9.11
N MET A 48 15.37 10.40 10.37
CA MET A 48 15.76 9.09 10.92
C MET A 48 14.52 8.29 11.32
N ILE A 49 13.88 7.63 10.36
CA ILE A 49 12.73 6.76 10.60
C ILE A 49 13.19 5.31 10.70
N LYS A 50 12.79 4.61 11.77
CA LYS A 50 12.91 3.14 11.82
C LYS A 50 11.99 2.53 10.75
N ILE A 51 12.58 2.05 9.66
CA ILE A 51 11.87 1.44 8.54
C ILE A 51 11.27 0.10 9.03
N THR A 52 9.95 0.05 9.13
CA THR A 52 9.20 -1.17 9.42
C THR A 52 8.26 -1.48 8.25
N PHE A 53 7.77 -2.72 8.18
CA PHE A 53 6.78 -3.11 7.17
C PHE A 53 5.54 -2.21 7.19
N ILE A 54 5.03 -1.85 8.38
CA ILE A 54 3.85 -0.97 8.53
C ILE A 54 4.15 0.43 7.99
N HIS A 55 5.29 1.02 8.36
CA HIS A 55 5.68 2.36 7.90
C HIS A 55 5.89 2.40 6.38
N ALA A 56 6.56 1.38 5.83
CA ALA A 56 6.77 1.24 4.41
C ALA A 56 5.45 1.04 3.66
N LEU A 57 4.51 0.29 4.22
CA LEU A 57 3.18 0.13 3.63
C LEU A 57 2.40 1.44 3.60
N ILE A 58 2.44 2.24 4.68
CA ILE A 58 1.79 3.56 4.74
C ILE A 58 2.38 4.49 3.68
N VAL A 59 3.72 4.58 3.60
CA VAL A 59 4.38 5.42 2.58
C VAL A 59 4.13 4.89 1.16
N GLY A 60 4.05 3.57 1.00
CA GLY A 60 3.76 2.94 -0.28
C GLY A 60 2.33 3.16 -0.78
N LEU A 61 1.36 3.20 0.14
CA LEU A 61 -0.06 3.43 -0.17
C LEU A 61 -0.38 4.92 -0.34
N PHE A 62 0.14 5.75 0.56
CA PHE A 62 -0.19 7.18 0.61
C PHE A 62 0.82 8.07 -0.11
N GLY A 63 1.99 7.54 -0.49
CA GLY A 63 3.04 8.29 -1.17
C GLY A 63 3.64 9.40 -0.31
N ILE A 64 3.86 10.56 -0.95
CA ILE A 64 4.44 11.76 -0.32
C ILE A 64 3.62 12.24 0.90
N PRO A 65 2.27 12.34 0.84
CA PRO A 65 1.46 12.63 2.03
C PRO A 65 1.75 11.70 3.22
N GLY A 66 1.86 10.40 2.96
CA GLY A 66 2.15 9.40 4.01
C GLY A 66 3.54 9.57 4.61
N LEU A 67 4.53 9.92 3.78
CA LEU A 67 5.89 10.22 4.23
C LEU A 67 5.90 11.43 5.17
N ILE A 68 5.24 12.53 4.78
CA ILE A 68 5.20 13.77 5.58
C ILE A 68 4.51 13.51 6.92
N LEU A 69 3.36 12.84 6.90
CA LEU A 69 2.61 12.52 8.12
C LEU A 69 3.46 11.67 9.07
N LEU A 70 4.14 10.64 8.54
CA LEU A 70 4.98 9.77 9.34
C LEU A 70 6.21 10.50 9.90
N ALA A 71 6.81 11.39 9.12
CA ALA A 71 7.93 12.20 9.55
C ALA A 71 7.54 13.17 10.68
N ILE A 72 6.39 13.83 10.57
CA ILE A 72 5.84 14.70 11.61
C ILE A 72 5.54 13.88 12.87
N TYR A 73 4.83 12.76 12.72
CA TYR A 73 4.45 11.93 13.86
C TYR A 73 5.67 11.40 14.63
N LEU A 74 6.67 10.86 13.93
CA LEU A 74 7.83 10.22 14.56
C LEU A 74 8.90 11.19 15.07
N ASN A 75 9.03 12.39 14.51
CA ASN A 75 10.06 13.36 14.95
C ASN A 75 9.52 14.54 15.75
N PHE A 76 8.24 14.91 15.62
CA PHE A 76 7.68 16.12 16.26
C PHE A 76 6.64 15.84 17.33
N ILE A 77 5.92 14.71 17.25
CA ILE A 77 4.81 14.39 18.18
C ILE A 77 5.22 13.32 19.21
N LYS A 78 6.10 12.41 18.80
CA LYS A 78 6.58 11.28 19.61
C LYS A 78 7.89 11.64 20.30
#